data_AF-A0A3N5LEJ6-F1
#
_entry.id   AF-A0A3N5LEJ6-F1
#
_cell.length_a   1.000
_cell.length_b   1.000
_cell.length_c   1.000
_cell.angle_alpha   90.00
_cell.angle_beta   90.00
_cell.angle_gamma   90.00
#
_symmetry.space_group_name_H-M   'P 1'
#
loop_
_entity.id
_entity.type
_entity.pdbx_description
1 polymer ?
#
loop_
_entity_poly.entity_id
_entity_poly.type
_entity_poly.pdbx_seq_one_letter_code
_entity_poly.pdbx_strand_id
1 'polypeptide(L)'
;MPSLLKSLELHGYKTFASRTLFEFAGTVTAIVGPNGSGKSNIADSLRWVLGEQSYSLLRGKKTEDMIFAGSELRTRAGMASATIVFDNSDGWLPIDFTEVA
;
A
#
# COMPACT_ATOMS: atom_id res chain seq x y z
N MET A 1 20.81 -7.87 -6.79
CA MET A 1 19.56 -7.98 -7.57
C MET A 1 18.78 -6.70 -7.30
N PRO A 2 18.26 -6.01 -8.33
CA PRO A 2 17.36 -4.88 -8.11
C PRO A 2 16.11 -5.34 -7.34
N SER A 3 15.53 -4.45 -6.54
CA SER A 3 14.27 -4.73 -5.84
C SER A 3 13.14 -4.80 -6.87
N LEU A 4 12.42 -5.92 -6.94
CA LEU A 4 11.27 -6.08 -7.83
C LEU A 4 10.17 -5.07 -7.49
N LEU A 5 9.98 -4.78 -6.19
CA LEU A 5 9.07 -3.76 -5.71
C LEU A 5 9.81 -2.42 -5.67
N LYS A 6 9.39 -1.43 -6.47
CA LYS A 6 9.99 -0.09 -6.49
C LYS A 6 9.31 0.84 -5.51
N SER A 7 7.98 0.92 -5.56
CA SER A 7 7.23 1.84 -4.71
C SER A 7 5.82 1.38 -4.38
N LEU A 8 5.29 1.98 -3.32
CA LEU A 8 3.89 1.89 -2.93
C LEU A 8 3.41 3.31 -2.61
N GLU A 9 2.35 3.73 -3.27
CA GLU A 9 1.67 4.99 -2.98
C GLU A 9 0.31 4.71 -2.35
N LEU A 10 0.02 5.36 -1.23
CA LEU A 10 -1.27 5.26 -0.52
C LEU A 10 -1.91 6.63 -0.41
N HIS A 11 -3.22 6.69 -0.64
CA HIS A 11 -4.00 7.91 -0.41
C HIS A 11 -5.39 7.55 0.09
N GLY A 12 -5.78 8.11 1.23
CA GLY A 12 -7.08 7.81 1.87
C GLY A 12 -7.20 6.38 2.38
N TYR A 13 -6.12 5.60 2.39
CA TYR A 13 -6.13 4.19 2.80
C TYR A 13 -5.88 4.05 4.30
N LYS A 14 -6.89 3.58 5.05
CA LYS A 14 -6.83 3.39 6.52
C LYS A 14 -6.18 4.60 7.21
N THR A 15 -5.04 4.43 7.86
CA THR A 15 -4.34 5.51 8.58
C THR A 15 -3.66 6.55 7.69
N PHE A 16 -3.56 6.31 6.38
CA PHE A 16 -2.88 7.19 5.42
C PHE A 16 -3.87 8.18 4.79
N ALA A 17 -4.23 9.20 5.58
CA ALA A 17 -5.19 10.22 5.16
C ALA A 17 -4.70 11.09 3.99
N SER A 18 -3.40 11.38 3.93
CA SER A 18 -2.76 12.07 2.80
C SER A 18 -2.09 11.08 1.87
N ARG A 19 -1.78 11.54 0.66
CA ARG A 19 -0.85 10.86 -0.25
C ARG A 19 0.49 10.62 0.46
N THR A 20 0.89 9.37 0.53
CA THR A 20 2.16 8.92 1.12
C THR A 20 2.84 7.97 0.14
N LEU A 21 4.09 8.27 -0.21
CA LEU A 21 4.93 7.45 -1.08
C LEU A 21 5.96 6.69 -0.24
N PHE A 22 6.05 5.38 -0.45
CA PHE A 22 7.09 4.51 0.08
C PHE A 22 7.97 4.04 -1.07
N GLU A 23 9.28 4.28 -0.97
CA GLU A 23 10.28 3.81 -1.93
C GLU A 23 11.06 2.63 -1.33
N PHE A 24 11.17 1.53 -2.08
CA PHE A 24 11.82 0.29 -1.65
C PHE A 24 13.15 0.10 -2.39
N ALA A 25 14.16 0.86 -1.99
CA ALA A 25 15.44 0.92 -2.70
C ALA A 25 16.44 -0.20 -2.34
N GLY A 26 16.19 -0.96 -1.27
CA GLY A 26 17.14 -1.94 -0.71
C GLY A 26 16.66 -3.39 -0.84
N THR A 27 17.61 -4.33 -0.76
CA THR A 27 17.31 -5.77 -0.67
C THR A 27 16.46 -6.13 0.55
N VAL A 28 16.58 -5.34 1.62
CA VAL A 28 15.78 -5.45 2.84
C VAL A 28 15.27 -4.06 3.21
N THR A 29 13.96 -3.94 3.45
CA THR A 29 13.32 -2.71 3.94
C THR A 29 12.65 -3.00 5.28
N ALA A 30 12.99 -2.23 6.31
CA ALA A 30 12.39 -2.32 7.62
C ALA A 30 11.33 -1.22 7.82
N ILE A 31 10.14 -1.61 8.26
CA ILE A 31 9.05 -0.69 8.60
C ILE A 31 8.93 -0.62 10.12
N VAL A 32 9.28 0.52 10.70
CA VAL A 32 9.33 0.74 12.16
C VAL A 32 8.49 1.93 12.61
N GLY A 33 8.21 2.03 13.91
CA GLY A 33 7.39 3.09 14.51
C GLY A 33 6.53 2.62 15.69
N PRO A 34 5.88 3.54 16.43
CA PRO A 34 5.07 3.22 17.62
C PRO A 34 3.86 2.33 17.31
N ASN A 35 3.31 1.66 18.33
CA ASN A 35 2.05 0.93 18.18
C ASN A 35 0.92 1.89 17.80
N GLY A 36 0.04 1.45 16.89
CA GLY A 36 -1.03 2.30 16.35
C GLY A 36 -0.60 3.27 15.23
N SER A 37 0.70 3.42 14.92
CA SER A 37 1.17 4.37 13.90
C SER A 37 0.88 3.99 12.44
N GLY A 38 0.14 2.90 12.19
CA GLY A 38 -0.24 2.48 10.84
C GLY A 38 0.75 1.56 10.11
N LYS A 39 1.85 1.11 10.75
CA LYS A 39 2.87 0.25 10.13
C LYS A 39 2.29 -0.96 9.39
N SER A 40 1.45 -1.74 10.09
CA SER A 40 0.86 -2.95 9.53
C SER A 40 -0.12 -2.64 8.38
N ASN A 41 -0.67 -1.41 8.31
CA ASN A 41 -1.53 -1.01 7.19
C ASN A 41 -0.75 -0.91 5.88
N ILE A 42 0.58 -0.72 5.92
CA ILE A 42 1.43 -0.79 4.73
C ILE A 42 1.40 -2.23 4.18
N ALA A 43 1.57 -3.24 5.03
CA ALA A 43 1.46 -4.64 4.62
C ALA A 43 0.05 -5.01 4.13
N ASP A 44 -1.01 -4.52 4.79
CA ASP A 44 -2.38 -4.74 4.31
C ASP A 44 -2.60 -4.11 2.93
N SER A 45 -2.07 -2.91 2.68
CA SER A 45 -2.25 -2.22 1.42
C SER A 45 -1.58 -2.94 0.25
N LEU A 46 -0.43 -3.58 0.48
CA LEU A 46 0.22 -4.44 -0.51
C LEU A 46 -0.68 -5.64 -0.87
N ARG A 47 -1.31 -6.27 0.12
CA ARG A 47 -2.29 -7.34 -0.14
C ARG A 47 -3.49 -6.82 -0.92
N TRP A 48 -4.02 -5.67 -0.49
CA TRP A 48 -5.23 -5.08 -1.06
C TRP A 48 -5.03 -4.69 -2.53
N VAL A 49 -3.93 -4.01 -2.88
CA VAL A 49 -3.63 -3.62 -4.26
C VAL A 49 -3.36 -4.84 -5.16
N LEU A 50 -2.84 -5.93 -4.60
CA LEU A 50 -2.67 -7.22 -5.29
C LEU A 50 -3.96 -8.06 -5.37
N GLY A 51 -5.10 -7.48 -4.97
CA GLY A 51 -6.42 -8.09 -5.17
C GLY A 51 -6.90 -9.00 -4.05
N GLU A 52 -6.27 -8.97 -2.86
CA GLU A 52 -6.76 -9.72 -1.70
C GLU A 52 -8.23 -9.38 -1.39
N GLN A 53 -9.06 -10.42 -1.25
CA GLN A 53 -10.50 -10.29 -1.00
C GLN A 53 -10.89 -10.66 0.44
N SER A 54 -10.00 -11.31 1.18
CA SER A 54 -10.26 -11.71 2.56
C SER A 54 -10.18 -10.53 3.51
N TYR A 55 -11.34 -10.09 4.01
CA TYR A 55 -11.43 -9.03 5.01
C TYR A 55 -10.68 -9.36 6.30
N SER A 56 -10.60 -10.64 6.69
CA SER A 56 -9.84 -11.04 7.87
C SER A 56 -8.33 -10.82 7.69
N LEU A 57 -7.78 -11.16 6.52
CA LEU A 57 -6.38 -10.89 6.17
C LEU A 57 -6.10 -9.40 6.02
N LEU A 58 -7.06 -8.66 5.48
CA LEU A 58 -7.01 -7.20 5.40
C LEU A 58 -7.36 -6.51 6.72
N ARG A 59 -7.66 -7.24 7.81
CA ARG A 59 -8.03 -6.66 9.12
C ARG A 59 -9.13 -5.60 9.00
N GLY A 60 -10.13 -5.88 8.17
CA GLY A 60 -11.36 -5.12 7.99
C GLY A 60 -12.59 -6.03 8.15
N LYS A 61 -13.78 -5.46 8.01
CA LYS A 61 -15.06 -6.19 8.01
C LYS A 61 -15.84 -5.96 6.71
N LYS A 62 -15.61 -4.84 6.05
CA LYS A 62 -16.24 -4.44 4.79
C LYS A 62 -15.29 -3.56 3.98
N THR A 63 -15.60 -3.34 2.70
CA THR A 63 -14.76 -2.56 1.78
C THR A 63 -14.51 -1.13 2.29
N GLU A 64 -15.51 -0.49 2.90
CA GLU A 64 -15.39 0.88 3.40
C GLU A 64 -14.37 1.02 4.54
N ASP A 65 -14.00 -0.07 5.22
CA ASP A 65 -12.98 -0.05 6.27
C ASP A 65 -11.57 0.18 5.71
N MET A 66 -11.39 0.07 4.38
CA MET A 66 -10.13 0.45 3.73
C MET A 66 -10.00 1.96 3.58
N ILE A 67 -11.11 2.72 3.69
CA ILE A 67 -11.14 4.17 3.56
C ILE A 67 -10.82 4.81 4.91
N PHE A 68 -10.01 5.87 4.90
CA PHE A 68 -9.68 6.65 6.09
C PHE A 68 -10.96 7.17 6.75
N ALA A 69 -11.20 6.70 7.98
CA ALA A 69 -12.42 6.96 8.73
C ALA A 69 -12.46 8.36 9.38
N GLY A 70 -11.38 9.14 9.29
CA GLY A 70 -11.24 10.41 9.98
C GLY A 70 -10.43 10.31 11.26
N SER A 71 -10.08 11.47 11.82
CA SER A 71 -9.46 11.68 13.12
C SER A 71 -9.93 13.01 13.70
N GLU A 72 -9.50 13.36 14.91
CA GLU A 72 -9.81 14.66 15.51
C GLU A 72 -9.37 15.85 14.64
N LEU A 73 -8.28 15.68 13.89
CA LEU A 73 -7.67 16.74 13.08
C LEU A 73 -8.09 16.70 11.60
N ARG A 74 -8.72 15.60 11.13
CA ARG A 74 -9.08 15.43 9.72
C ARG A 74 -10.39 14.69 9.55
N THR A 75 -11.22 15.20 8.64
CA THR A 75 -12.46 14.52 8.23
C THR A 75 -12.16 13.20 7.52
N ARG A 76 -13.15 12.30 7.52
CA ARG A 76 -13.09 11.06 6.75
C ARG A 76 -12.85 11.32 5.26
N ALA A 77 -12.17 10.39 4.60
CA ALA A 77 -12.01 10.42 3.15
C ALA A 77 -13.27 9.85 2.45
N GLY A 78 -13.48 10.27 1.19
CA GLY A 78 -14.53 9.72 0.32
C GLY A 78 -14.09 8.49 -0.48
N MET A 79 -12.78 8.24 -0.56
CA MET A 79 -12.19 7.11 -1.28
C MET A 79 -10.81 6.75 -0.71
N ALA A 80 -10.31 5.59 -1.11
CA ALA A 80 -8.95 5.14 -0.89
C ALA A 80 -8.35 4.65 -2.21
N SER A 81 -7.05 4.87 -2.39
CA SER A 81 -6.27 4.28 -3.47
C SER A 81 -4.95 3.74 -2.96
N ALA A 82 -4.49 2.68 -3.61
CA ALA A 82 -3.15 2.12 -3.45
C ALA A 82 -2.61 1.86 -4.86
N THR A 83 -1.37 2.26 -5.12
CA THR A 83 -0.66 2.01 -6.37
C THR A 83 0.67 1.39 -6.04
N ILE A 84 1.01 0.29 -6.71
CA ILE A 84 2.26 -0.44 -6.52
C ILE A 84 3.06 -0.36 -7.81
N VAL A 85 4.34 -0.04 -7.74
CA VAL A 85 5.19 0.00 -8.93
C VAL A 85 6.22 -1.11 -8.84
N PHE A 86 6.29 -1.92 -9.89
CA PHE A 86 7.26 -3.00 -10.05
C PHE A 86 8.33 -2.66 -11.08
N ASP A 87 9.57 -3.05 -10.79
CA ASP A 87 10.63 -3.16 -11.79
C ASP A 87 10.36 -4.42 -12.61
N ASN A 88 10.27 -4.28 -13.92
CA ASN A 88 10.08 -5.39 -14.86
C ASN A 88 11.18 -5.42 -15.94
N SER A 89 12.37 -4.88 -15.63
CA SER A 89 13.50 -4.81 -16.58
C SER A 89 14.04 -6.17 -17.01
N ASP A 90 13.83 -7.22 -16.21
CA ASP A 90 14.18 -8.62 -16.55
C ASP A 90 13.01 -9.39 -17.19
N GLY A 91 11.86 -8.75 -17.39
CA GLY A 91 10.69 -9.34 -18.04
C GLY A 91 9.99 -10.43 -17.22
N TRP A 92 10.09 -10.42 -15.89
CA TRP A 92 9.44 -11.41 -15.04
C TRP A 92 7.90 -11.35 -15.10
N LEU A 93 7.33 -10.18 -15.38
CA LEU A 93 5.93 -10.02 -15.78
C LEU A 93 5.84 -10.13 -17.31
N PRO A 94 4.90 -10.94 -17.85
CA PRO A 94 4.78 -11.21 -19.28
C PRO A 94 4.09 -10.04 -20.03
N ILE A 95 4.65 -8.84 -19.91
CA ILE A 95 4.18 -7.61 -20.56
C ILE A 95 5.38 -6.77 -21.03
N ASP A 96 5.18 -6.06 -22.14
CA ASP A 96 6.24 -5.31 -22.84
C ASP A 96 6.50 -3.92 -22.22
N PHE A 97 6.63 -3.87 -20.90
CA PHE A 97 6.98 -2.67 -20.14
C PHE A 97 8.09 -2.99 -19.15
N THR A 98 9.08 -2.11 -19.04
CA THR A 98 10.18 -2.26 -18.07
C THR A 98 9.80 -1.81 -16.65
N GLU A 99 8.65 -1.15 -16.50
CA GLU A 99 8.07 -0.72 -15.23
C GLU A 99 6.54 -0.86 -15.31
N VAL A 100 5.92 -1.33 -14.23
CA VAL A 100 4.49 -1.70 -14.20
C VAL A 100 3.84 -1.12 -12.94
N ALA A 101 2.71 -0.43 -13.09
CA ALA A 101 1.97 0.24 -12.01
C ALA A 101 0.53 -0.30 -11.87
#